data_AF-A0A1G1VC73-F1
#
_entry.id   AF-A0A1G1VC73-F1
#
_cell.length_a   1.000
_cell.length_b   1.000
_cell.length_c   1.000
_cell.angle_alpha   90.00
_cell.angle_beta   90.00
_cell.angle_gamma   90.00
#
_symmetry.space_group_name_H-M   'P 1'
#
loop_
_entity.id
_entity.type
_entity.pdbx_description
1 polymer ?
#
loop_
_entity_poly.entity_id
_entity_poly.type
_entity_poly.pdbx_seq_one_letter_code
_entity_poly.pdbx_strand_id
1 'polypeptide(L)'
;MPLKSPCFRLCLLLTVVNRKPFWYSVQIPLNGAKLIMQRKWMLVMGVILMLLGAGGFLLFSKLKPAQAGLQIETTPQATVYIDGDQMGTTPFELVQKPGEVSIRLVPIATETSLAPWGTKVTLVQGIKTVIRRDFAENEEASAGEILSFEKRSGNTASLTVVSAPDAAQVNLDGQNRGFTPLPVNDIAVGEHKLIISQAGYSERQIQARAGAGYKLTVVAMLAKLDTVEANEESALVEELQREKVKIAETPTGFLRVRSAPTKNATESGQVKPGEEYVLLEEKDSWYKIEYQKDKEGWVSSEYVKKVE
;
A
#
# COMPACT_ATOMS: atom_id res chain seq x y z
N MET A 1 0.63 -13.60 -67.57
CA MET A 1 1.89 -14.39 -67.57
C MET A 1 1.94 -15.24 -66.31
N PRO A 2 1.75 -16.57 -66.42
CA PRO A 2 2.02 -17.52 -65.35
C PRO A 2 3.26 -18.38 -65.66
N LEU A 3 4.19 -18.51 -64.72
CA LEU A 3 5.15 -19.63 -64.67
C LEU A 3 4.78 -20.45 -63.42
N LYS A 4 4.22 -21.66 -63.46
CA LYS A 4 4.62 -22.97 -63.99
C LYS A 4 5.89 -23.59 -63.36
N SER A 5 5.62 -24.47 -62.38
CA SER A 5 6.21 -25.81 -62.08
C SER A 5 7.64 -25.93 -61.52
N PRO A 6 8.07 -27.09 -60.93
CA PRO A 6 7.38 -28.37 -60.58
C PRO A 6 7.58 -28.82 -59.10
N CYS A 7 6.66 -29.56 -58.47
CA CYS A 7 6.57 -31.03 -58.42
C CYS A 7 7.80 -31.75 -57.77
N PHE A 8 7.68 -32.18 -56.50
CA PHE A 8 8.20 -33.49 -56.08
C PHE A 8 7.27 -34.13 -55.04
N ARG A 9 6.67 -35.22 -55.48
CA ARG A 9 5.79 -36.14 -54.78
C ARG A 9 6.71 -37.11 -54.04
N LEU A 10 6.71 -37.13 -52.70
CA LEU A 10 7.29 -38.25 -51.95
C LEU A 10 6.17 -38.98 -51.22
N CYS A 11 5.61 -39.95 -51.94
CA CYS A 11 4.69 -40.93 -51.43
C CYS A 11 5.52 -41.96 -50.66
N LEU A 12 5.59 -41.85 -49.32
CA LEU A 12 6.17 -42.90 -48.50
C LEU A 12 5.06 -43.91 -48.16
N LEU A 13 4.97 -44.95 -48.98
CA LEU A 13 4.26 -46.20 -48.66
C LEU A 13 4.89 -46.79 -47.39
N LEU A 14 4.26 -46.58 -46.23
CA LEU A 14 4.51 -47.39 -45.05
C LEU A 14 3.79 -48.73 -45.25
N THR A 15 4.51 -49.67 -45.86
CA THR A 15 4.18 -51.09 -45.80
C THR A 15 4.18 -51.53 -44.35
N VAL A 16 2.99 -51.92 -43.85
CA VAL A 16 2.83 -52.62 -42.59
C VAL A 16 3.47 -54.01 -42.74
N VAL A 17 4.75 -54.12 -42.38
CA VAL A 17 5.43 -55.41 -42.26
C VAL A 17 5.01 -56.03 -40.93
N ASN A 18 3.99 -56.89 -41.01
CA ASN A 18 3.53 -57.73 -39.92
C ASN A 18 4.60 -58.80 -39.58
N ARG A 19 5.55 -58.46 -38.70
CA ARG A 19 6.50 -59.44 -38.14
C ARG A 19 5.87 -60.09 -36.92
N LYS A 20 5.45 -61.35 -37.07
CA LYS A 20 5.09 -62.25 -35.96
C LYS A 20 6.24 -62.28 -34.93
N PRO A 21 5.96 -62.20 -33.62
CA PRO A 21 7.01 -62.34 -32.62
C PRO A 21 7.53 -63.78 -32.65
N PHE A 22 8.76 -63.96 -33.10
CA PHE A 22 9.45 -65.24 -33.04
C PHE A 22 10.01 -65.39 -31.62
N TRP A 23 9.29 -66.11 -30.78
CA TRP A 23 9.73 -66.46 -29.43
C TRP A 23 10.86 -67.48 -29.54
N TYR A 24 12.11 -67.04 -29.35
CA TYR A 24 13.23 -67.95 -29.10
C TYR A 24 13.14 -68.42 -27.64
N SER A 25 12.64 -69.63 -27.41
CA SER A 25 12.80 -70.32 -26.13
C SER A 25 14.24 -70.82 -26.03
N VAL A 26 15.12 -69.99 -25.46
CA VAL A 26 16.46 -70.44 -25.02
C VAL A 26 16.25 -71.31 -23.78
N GLN A 27 16.34 -72.63 -23.94
CA GLN A 27 16.44 -73.55 -22.82
C GLN A 27 17.87 -73.51 -22.30
N ILE A 28 18.07 -72.84 -21.16
CA ILE A 28 19.33 -72.89 -20.41
C ILE A 28 19.29 -74.14 -19.53
N PRO A 29 20.22 -75.11 -19.67
CA PRO A 29 20.29 -76.23 -18.76
C PRO A 29 20.77 -75.73 -17.38
N LEU A 30 19.86 -75.72 -16.41
CA LEU A 30 20.20 -75.52 -15.00
C LEU A 30 20.90 -76.78 -14.48
N ASN A 31 22.23 -76.75 -14.51
CA ASN A 31 23.04 -77.70 -13.78
C ASN A 31 22.74 -77.56 -12.28
N GLY A 32 22.36 -78.67 -11.65
CA GLY A 32 21.95 -78.75 -10.25
C GLY A 32 23.07 -78.44 -9.27
N ALA A 33 23.33 -77.16 -9.03
CA ALA A 33 23.91 -76.70 -7.77
C ALA A 33 22.76 -76.50 -6.78
N LYS A 34 22.76 -77.29 -5.70
CA LYS A 34 21.79 -77.22 -4.59
C LYS A 34 21.55 -75.76 -4.15
N LEU A 35 20.40 -75.20 -4.53
CA LEU A 35 19.84 -73.95 -4.01
C LEU A 35 19.47 -74.12 -2.53
N ILE A 36 20.44 -74.16 -1.62
CA ILE A 36 20.18 -74.08 -0.18
C ILE A 36 20.62 -72.72 0.39
N MET A 37 21.48 -72.00 -0.35
CA MET A 37 21.97 -70.65 -0.03
C MET A 37 21.24 -69.55 -0.83
N GLN A 38 19.96 -69.71 -1.14
CA GLN A 38 19.22 -68.70 -1.90
C GLN A 38 18.03 -68.11 -1.12
N ARG A 39 17.34 -68.91 -0.31
CA ARG A 39 16.18 -68.40 0.45
C ARG A 39 16.57 -67.44 1.58
N LYS A 40 17.69 -67.70 2.27
CA LYS A 40 18.19 -66.82 3.36
C LYS A 40 18.74 -65.49 2.83
N TRP A 41 19.46 -65.51 1.72
CA TRP A 41 20.00 -64.29 1.10
C TRP A 41 18.93 -63.46 0.39
N MET A 42 17.91 -64.08 -0.23
CA MET A 42 16.76 -63.35 -0.77
C MET A 42 15.94 -62.63 0.33
N LEU A 43 15.79 -63.24 1.51
CA LEU A 43 15.14 -62.58 2.65
C LEU A 43 15.96 -61.38 3.15
N VAL A 44 17.28 -61.51 3.25
CA VAL A 44 18.17 -60.40 3.66
C VAL A 44 18.14 -59.25 2.64
N MET A 45 18.22 -59.56 1.34
CA MET A 45 18.10 -58.56 0.27
C MET A 45 16.73 -57.86 0.28
N GLY A 46 15.64 -58.61 0.47
CA GLY A 46 14.29 -58.05 0.59
C GLY A 46 14.14 -57.10 1.79
N VAL A 47 14.70 -57.45 2.95
CA VAL A 47 14.71 -56.58 4.14
C VAL A 47 15.56 -55.33 3.91
N ILE A 48 16.72 -55.43 3.26
CA ILE A 48 17.56 -54.27 2.92
C ILE A 48 16.84 -53.34 1.95
N LEU A 49 16.17 -53.87 0.92
CA LEU A 49 15.41 -53.08 -0.05
C LEU A 49 14.17 -52.44 0.60
N MET A 50 13.55 -53.12 1.57
CA MET A 50 12.46 -52.58 2.38
C MET A 50 12.95 -51.49 3.34
N LEU A 51 14.13 -51.62 3.94
CA LEU A 51 14.75 -50.60 4.79
C LEU A 51 15.26 -49.40 3.99
N LEU A 52 15.79 -49.61 2.79
CA LEU A 52 16.17 -48.54 1.86
C LEU A 52 14.94 -47.86 1.26
N GLY A 53 13.89 -48.61 0.96
CA GLY A 53 12.60 -48.09 0.51
C GLY A 53 11.88 -47.31 1.61
N ALA A 54 11.87 -47.82 2.84
CA ALA A 54 11.32 -47.13 4.00
C ALA A 54 12.17 -45.91 4.40
N GLY A 55 13.50 -46.05 4.36
CA GLY A 55 14.43 -44.94 4.60
C GLY A 55 14.30 -43.86 3.53
N GLY A 56 14.20 -44.23 2.26
CA GLY A 56 13.91 -43.34 1.14
C GLY A 56 12.55 -42.67 1.27
N PHE A 57 11.50 -43.43 1.57
CA PHE A 57 10.14 -42.91 1.79
C PHE A 57 10.09 -41.92 2.96
N LEU A 58 10.79 -42.21 4.07
CA LEU A 58 10.92 -41.31 5.23
C LEU A 58 11.77 -40.06 4.92
N LEU A 59 12.76 -40.15 4.02
CA LEU A 59 13.53 -39.00 3.53
C LEU A 59 12.72 -38.13 2.55
N PHE A 60 11.94 -38.73 1.65
CA PHE A 60 11.10 -38.01 0.69
C PHE A 60 9.86 -37.37 1.35
N SER A 61 9.36 -37.89 2.48
CA SER A 61 8.16 -37.32 3.13
C SER A 61 8.40 -36.01 3.90
N LYS A 62 9.64 -35.51 4.01
CA LYS A 62 9.98 -34.33 4.84
C LYS A 62 10.19 -33.01 4.08
N LEU A 63 10.11 -33.00 2.75
CA LEU A 63 10.29 -31.77 1.96
C LEU A 63 8.94 -31.08 1.71
N LYS A 64 8.56 -30.14 2.57
CA LYS A 64 7.44 -29.23 2.29
C LYS A 64 7.85 -28.28 1.15
N PRO A 65 7.01 -28.07 0.11
CA PRO A 65 7.34 -27.15 -0.97
C PRO A 65 7.50 -25.73 -0.43
N ALA A 66 8.46 -24.98 -0.98
CA ALA A 66 8.62 -23.56 -0.69
C ALA A 66 7.33 -22.82 -1.09
N GLN A 67 6.71 -22.14 -0.12
CA GLN A 67 5.49 -21.35 -0.31
C GLN A 67 5.75 -19.91 0.10
N ALA A 68 5.09 -18.97 -0.57
CA ALA A 68 5.06 -17.55 -0.26
C ALA A 68 3.61 -17.08 -0.27
N GLY A 69 3.27 -16.17 0.63
CA GLY A 69 1.93 -15.59 0.76
C GLY A 69 1.87 -14.19 0.17
N LEU A 70 0.70 -13.82 -0.33
CA LEU A 70 0.36 -12.47 -0.79
C LEU A 70 -1.03 -12.13 -0.22
N GLN A 71 -1.16 -10.94 0.36
CA GLN A 71 -2.42 -10.37 0.83
C GLN A 71 -2.57 -8.97 0.24
N ILE A 72 -3.73 -8.67 -0.32
CA ILE A 72 -4.02 -7.39 -0.98
C ILE A 72 -5.33 -6.84 -0.42
N GLU A 73 -5.28 -5.61 0.07
CA GLU A 73 -6.41 -4.84 0.57
C GLU A 73 -6.47 -3.50 -0.17
N THR A 74 -7.66 -3.08 -0.60
CA THR A 74 -7.79 -1.78 -1.28
C THR A 74 -9.07 -1.05 -0.89
N THR A 75 -9.01 0.28 -1.03
CA THR A 75 -10.14 1.19 -0.85
C THR A 75 -10.27 2.07 -2.10
N PRO A 76 -11.38 2.03 -2.85
CA PRO A 76 -12.45 1.03 -2.82
C PRO A 76 -11.97 -0.35 -3.26
N GLN A 77 -12.87 -1.32 -3.35
CA GLN A 77 -12.55 -2.65 -3.87
C GLN A 77 -11.98 -2.58 -5.29
N ALA A 78 -11.05 -3.47 -5.60
CA ALA A 78 -10.42 -3.59 -6.90
C ALA A 78 -10.43 -5.03 -7.42
N THR A 79 -10.47 -5.18 -8.74
CA THR A 79 -10.17 -6.44 -9.42
C THR A 79 -8.66 -6.67 -9.41
N VAL A 80 -8.25 -7.87 -9.00
CA VAL A 80 -6.84 -8.28 -8.87
C VAL A 80 -6.42 -9.09 -10.09
N TYR A 81 -5.36 -8.63 -10.76
CA TYR A 81 -4.67 -9.37 -11.81
C TYR A 81 -3.26 -9.73 -11.36
N ILE A 82 -2.85 -10.98 -11.55
CA ILE A 82 -1.49 -11.46 -11.26
C ILE A 82 -0.94 -12.08 -12.54
N ASP A 83 0.19 -11.57 -13.01
CA ASP A 83 0.86 -11.97 -14.26
C ASP A 83 -0.07 -11.91 -15.50
N GLY A 84 -1.06 -11.00 -15.46
CA GLY A 84 -2.04 -10.78 -16.52
C GLY A 84 -3.35 -11.54 -16.33
N ASP A 85 -3.38 -12.57 -15.48
CA ASP A 85 -4.59 -13.36 -15.21
C ASP A 85 -5.46 -12.71 -14.14
N GLN A 86 -6.78 -12.66 -14.36
CA GLN A 86 -7.74 -12.16 -13.37
C GLN A 86 -7.93 -13.19 -12.26
N MET A 87 -7.53 -12.84 -11.04
CA MET A 87 -7.52 -13.75 -9.89
C MET A 87 -8.75 -13.59 -8.99
N GLY A 88 -9.36 -12.41 -8.95
CA GLY A 88 -10.52 -12.12 -8.11
C GLY A 88 -10.67 -10.63 -7.80
N THR A 89 -11.27 -10.32 -6.66
CA THR A 89 -11.43 -8.95 -6.14
C THR A 89 -10.88 -8.85 -4.72
N THR A 90 -10.54 -7.63 -4.29
CA THR A 90 -10.02 -7.36 -2.94
C THR A 90 -11.15 -7.30 -1.90
N PRO A 91 -10.92 -7.72 -0.64
CA PRO A 91 -9.69 -8.29 -0.10
C PRO A 91 -9.31 -9.63 -0.73
N PHE A 92 -8.03 -9.83 -1.03
CA PHE A 92 -7.55 -10.99 -1.76
C PHE A 92 -6.33 -11.62 -1.06
N GLU A 93 -6.32 -12.96 -0.94
CA GLU A 93 -5.17 -13.72 -0.44
C GLU A 93 -4.78 -14.85 -1.40
N LEU A 94 -3.47 -15.06 -1.54
CA LEU A 94 -2.90 -16.14 -2.35
C LEU A 94 -1.68 -16.75 -1.66
N VAL A 95 -1.56 -18.07 -1.74
CA VAL A 95 -0.32 -18.80 -1.39
C VAL A 95 0.19 -19.50 -2.64
N GLN A 96 1.41 -19.18 -3.05
CA GLN A 96 2.02 -19.76 -4.25
C GLN A 96 3.53 -20.00 -4.08
N LYS A 97 4.20 -20.43 -5.15
CA LYS A 97 5.65 -20.58 -5.15
C LYS A 97 6.33 -19.21 -5.04
N PRO A 98 7.48 -19.10 -4.36
CA PRO A 98 8.30 -17.89 -4.38
C PRO A 98 8.70 -17.51 -5.80
N GLY A 99 8.82 -16.20 -6.07
CA GLY A 99 9.13 -15.67 -7.39
C GLY A 99 8.70 -14.21 -7.54
N GLU A 100 9.14 -13.58 -8.61
CA GLU A 100 8.65 -12.25 -9.01
C GLU A 100 7.29 -12.39 -9.70
N VAL A 101 6.34 -11.53 -9.32
CA VAL A 101 5.01 -11.46 -9.93
C VAL A 101 4.64 -10.03 -10.26
N SER A 102 3.94 -9.85 -11.37
CA SER A 102 3.38 -8.56 -11.78
C SER A 102 1.94 -8.45 -11.28
N ILE A 103 1.67 -7.47 -10.43
CA ILE A 103 0.36 -7.21 -9.86
C ILE A 103 -0.25 -6.01 -10.57
N ARG A 104 -1.51 -6.13 -11.00
CA ARG A 104 -2.31 -5.00 -11.50
C ARG A 104 -3.64 -4.99 -10.77
N LEU A 105 -3.98 -3.85 -10.20
CA LEU A 105 -5.21 -3.60 -9.46
C LEU A 105 -6.05 -2.59 -10.21
N VAL A 106 -7.31 -2.95 -10.50
CA VAL A 106 -8.26 -2.09 -11.22
C VAL A 106 -9.42 -1.78 -10.28
N PRO A 107 -9.57 -0.52 -9.82
CA PRO A 107 -10.62 -0.14 -8.87
C PRO A 107 -12.01 -0.34 -9.47
N ILE A 108 -12.94 -0.81 -8.64
CA ILE A 108 -14.36 -0.98 -8.94
C ILE A 108 -15.07 0.23 -8.32
N ALA A 109 -15.11 1.34 -9.06
CA ALA A 109 -15.78 2.56 -8.64
C ALA A 109 -17.06 2.78 -9.47
N THR A 110 -18.13 3.22 -8.81
CA THR A 110 -19.46 3.39 -9.45
C THR A 110 -19.71 4.78 -10.00
N GLU A 111 -19.04 5.80 -9.46
CA GLU A 111 -19.33 7.22 -9.76
C GLU A 111 -18.13 7.96 -10.35
N THR A 112 -16.91 7.65 -9.88
CA THR A 112 -15.68 8.33 -10.28
C THR A 112 -14.73 7.38 -11.00
N SER A 113 -14.06 7.85 -12.04
CA SER A 113 -13.00 7.10 -12.70
C SER A 113 -11.72 7.16 -11.87
N LEU A 114 -11.31 6.05 -11.27
CA LEU A 114 -10.09 5.94 -10.47
C LEU A 114 -8.97 5.29 -11.28
N ALA A 115 -7.73 5.73 -11.07
CA ALA A 115 -6.59 5.23 -11.83
C ALA A 115 -6.23 3.79 -11.42
N PRO A 116 -6.08 2.83 -12.36
CA PRO A 116 -5.56 1.52 -12.03
C PRO A 116 -4.08 1.61 -11.61
N TRP A 117 -3.65 0.69 -10.77
CA TRP A 117 -2.27 0.66 -10.28
C TRP A 117 -1.61 -0.67 -10.59
N GLY A 118 -0.30 -0.66 -10.85
CA GLY A 118 0.45 -1.87 -11.10
C GLY A 118 1.85 -1.81 -10.51
N THR A 119 2.35 -2.95 -10.07
CA THR A 119 3.70 -3.07 -9.52
C THR A 119 4.25 -4.47 -9.73
N LYS A 120 5.57 -4.62 -9.58
CA LYS A 120 6.22 -5.93 -9.51
C LYS A 120 6.68 -6.20 -8.09
N VAL A 121 6.41 -7.40 -7.59
CA VAL A 121 6.75 -7.79 -6.23
C VAL A 121 7.46 -9.14 -6.25
N THR A 122 8.54 -9.26 -5.49
CA THR A 122 9.21 -10.53 -5.25
C THR A 122 8.60 -11.22 -4.03
N LEU A 123 7.94 -12.35 -4.24
CA LEU A 123 7.41 -13.20 -3.18
C LEU A 123 8.50 -14.10 -2.63
N VAL A 124 8.80 -13.95 -1.34
CA VAL A 124 9.87 -14.66 -0.65
C VAL A 124 9.32 -15.88 0.09
N GLN A 125 10.09 -16.97 0.09
CA GLN A 125 9.71 -18.20 0.79
C GLN A 125 9.44 -17.97 2.28
N GLY A 126 8.31 -18.48 2.76
CA GLY A 126 7.89 -18.44 4.17
C GLY A 126 7.41 -17.06 4.61
N ILE A 127 7.26 -16.11 3.69
CA ILE A 127 6.86 -14.74 3.96
C ILE A 127 5.51 -14.46 3.32
N LYS A 128 4.66 -13.74 4.06
CA LYS A 128 3.45 -13.11 3.50
C LYS A 128 3.77 -11.66 3.18
N THR A 129 3.70 -11.28 1.91
CA THR A 129 3.77 -9.88 1.47
C THR A 129 2.36 -9.28 1.55
N VAL A 130 2.23 -8.11 2.17
CA VAL A 130 0.96 -7.39 2.30
C VAL A 130 1.02 -6.13 1.45
N ILE A 131 -0.01 -5.90 0.64
CA ILE A 131 -0.18 -4.70 -0.16
C ILE A 131 -1.47 -4.04 0.27
N ARG A 132 -1.40 -2.75 0.61
CA ARG A 132 -2.58 -1.90 0.84
C ARG A 132 -2.58 -0.73 -0.11
N ARG A 133 -3.73 -0.41 -0.69
CA ARG A 133 -3.86 0.71 -1.65
C ARG A 133 -5.17 1.46 -1.45
N ASP A 134 -5.06 2.77 -1.30
CA ASP A 134 -6.18 3.70 -1.36
C ASP A 134 -6.12 4.42 -2.71
N PHE A 135 -7.14 4.21 -3.55
CA PHE A 135 -7.21 4.78 -4.88
C PHE A 135 -7.83 6.17 -4.88
N ALA A 136 -7.31 7.01 -5.76
CA ALA A 136 -7.83 8.32 -6.13
C ALA A 136 -7.91 8.44 -7.66
N GLU A 137 -8.32 9.62 -8.13
CA GLU A 137 -8.53 9.90 -9.55
C GLU A 137 -7.27 9.73 -10.39
N ASN A 138 -6.10 9.97 -9.79
CA ASN A 138 -4.80 9.81 -10.42
C ASN A 138 -3.80 9.13 -9.47
N GLU A 139 -2.68 8.66 -10.00
CA GLU A 139 -1.68 7.92 -9.23
C GLU A 139 -1.01 8.77 -8.15
N GLU A 140 -0.78 10.07 -8.42
CA GLU A 140 -0.16 10.99 -7.46
C GLU A 140 -1.05 11.22 -6.23
N ALA A 141 -2.36 11.32 -6.42
CA ALA A 141 -3.34 11.50 -5.35
C ALA A 141 -3.70 10.20 -4.62
N SER A 142 -3.18 9.05 -5.07
CA SER A 142 -3.51 7.75 -4.48
C SER A 142 -2.43 7.34 -3.48
N ALA A 143 -2.77 6.78 -2.32
CA ALA A 143 -1.82 6.33 -1.30
C ALA A 143 -1.73 4.79 -1.14
N GLY A 144 -0.67 4.26 -0.54
CA GLY A 144 -0.55 2.82 -0.31
C GLY A 144 0.68 2.40 0.50
N GLU A 145 0.75 1.12 0.84
CA GLU A 145 1.96 0.52 1.40
C GLU A 145 2.17 -0.92 0.93
N ILE A 146 3.44 -1.33 0.92
CA ILE A 146 3.85 -2.72 0.77
C ILE A 146 4.68 -3.11 2.00
N LEU A 147 4.26 -4.16 2.68
CA LEU A 147 4.95 -4.76 3.82
C LEU A 147 5.51 -6.12 3.38
N SER A 148 6.80 -6.31 3.53
CA SER A 148 7.45 -7.59 3.27
C SER A 148 8.49 -7.89 4.34
N PHE A 149 8.73 -9.17 4.57
CA PHE A 149 9.76 -9.61 5.52
C PHE A 149 10.86 -10.33 4.78
N GLU A 150 12.07 -10.26 5.32
CA GLU A 150 13.19 -11.09 4.89
C GLU A 150 13.77 -11.75 6.14
N LYS A 151 14.11 -13.04 6.04
CA LYS A 151 14.79 -13.72 7.14
C LYS A 151 16.22 -13.19 7.26
N ARG A 152 16.62 -12.83 8.48
CA ARG A 152 17.98 -12.38 8.81
C ARG A 152 18.60 -13.35 9.83
N SER A 153 19.91 -13.55 9.76
CA SER A 153 20.63 -14.24 10.83
C SER A 153 20.67 -13.36 12.09
N GLY A 154 20.42 -13.96 13.24
CA GLY A 154 20.41 -13.26 14.54
C GLY A 154 19.07 -13.38 15.27
N ASN A 155 18.97 -12.69 16.41
CA ASN A 155 17.80 -12.71 17.28
C ASN A 155 17.17 -11.32 17.47
N THR A 156 17.58 -10.35 16.65
CA THR A 156 17.03 -8.99 16.68
C THR A 156 16.11 -8.77 15.49
N ALA A 157 15.14 -7.87 15.66
CA ALA A 157 14.31 -7.42 14.57
C ALA A 157 14.94 -6.17 13.95
N SER A 158 14.75 -6.00 12.64
CA SER A 158 15.19 -4.80 11.93
C SER A 158 14.08 -4.31 11.01
N LEU A 159 14.13 -3.03 10.68
CA LEU A 159 13.16 -2.35 9.83
C LEU A 159 13.90 -1.57 8.75
N THR A 160 13.32 -1.49 7.57
CA THR A 160 13.74 -0.56 6.51
C THR A 160 12.50 0.14 5.98
N VAL A 161 12.50 1.47 6.03
CA VAL A 161 11.39 2.28 5.51
C VAL A 161 11.86 3.00 4.25
N VAL A 162 11.11 2.84 3.17
CA VAL A 162 11.28 3.53 1.89
C VAL A 162 9.96 4.23 1.58
N SER A 163 10.00 5.39 0.95
CA SER A 163 8.79 6.10 0.55
C SER A 163 8.87 6.61 -0.88
N ALA A 164 7.70 6.80 -1.49
CA ALA A 164 7.49 7.64 -2.66
C ALA A 164 6.48 8.72 -2.26
N PRO A 165 6.83 10.03 -2.29
CA PRO A 165 8.11 10.59 -2.69
C PRO A 165 9.26 10.19 -1.74
N ASP A 166 10.49 10.29 -2.23
CA ASP A 166 11.70 10.09 -1.43
C ASP A 166 11.87 11.17 -0.35
N ALA A 167 12.74 10.90 0.63
CA ALA A 167 13.08 11.83 1.71
C ALA A 167 11.88 12.24 2.59
N ALA A 168 10.90 11.35 2.76
CA ALA A 168 9.81 11.54 3.70
C ALA A 168 10.29 11.37 5.15
N GLN A 169 9.77 12.19 6.05
CA GLN A 169 10.05 12.09 7.47
C GLN A 169 9.42 10.81 8.05
N VAL A 170 10.15 10.12 8.93
CA VAL A 170 9.70 8.89 9.59
C VAL A 170 9.69 9.06 11.10
N ASN A 171 8.51 8.92 11.67
CA ASN A 171 8.32 8.77 13.12
C ASN A 171 7.99 7.30 13.43
N LEU A 172 8.77 6.70 14.34
CA LEU A 172 8.61 5.34 14.82
C LEU A 172 8.30 5.38 16.32
N ASP A 173 7.13 4.86 16.69
CA ASP A 173 6.66 4.79 18.08
C ASP A 173 6.68 6.13 18.83
N GLY A 174 6.36 7.22 18.12
CA GLY A 174 6.35 8.58 18.65
C GLY A 174 7.71 9.30 18.54
N GLN A 175 8.79 8.61 18.21
CA GLN A 175 10.11 9.21 18.05
C GLN A 175 10.42 9.53 16.58
N ASN A 176 10.84 10.76 16.30
CA ASN A 176 11.37 11.12 14.99
C ASN A 176 12.71 10.41 14.75
N ARG A 177 12.80 9.58 13.70
CA ARG A 177 13.97 8.75 13.38
C ARG A 177 14.76 9.24 12.17
N GLY A 178 14.30 10.28 11.47
CA GLY A 178 14.96 10.84 10.30
C GLY A 178 14.09 10.73 9.04
N PHE A 179 14.72 10.51 7.89
CA PHE A 179 14.07 10.53 6.58
C PHE A 179 14.31 9.22 5.81
N THR A 180 13.40 8.87 4.91
CA THR A 180 13.56 7.72 4.00
C THR A 180 14.63 7.98 2.93
N PRO A 181 15.35 6.94 2.44
CA PRO A 181 15.35 5.56 2.94
C PRO A 181 15.99 5.43 4.33
N LEU A 182 15.29 4.77 5.26
CA LEU A 182 15.69 4.68 6.67
C LEU A 182 15.85 3.23 7.12
N PRO A 183 17.08 2.70 7.23
CA PRO A 183 17.34 1.46 7.93
C PRO A 183 17.34 1.69 9.45
N VAL A 184 16.60 0.86 10.19
CA VAL A 184 16.58 0.84 11.65
C VAL A 184 16.94 -0.57 12.13
N ASN A 185 18.10 -0.68 12.79
CA ASN A 185 18.56 -1.94 13.35
C ASN A 185 18.07 -2.10 14.80
N ASP A 186 17.95 -3.35 15.25
CA ASP A 186 17.69 -3.73 16.64
C ASP A 186 16.45 -3.06 17.25
N ILE A 187 15.34 -3.08 16.50
CA ILE A 187 14.04 -2.68 17.03
C ILE A 187 13.47 -3.77 17.94
N ALA A 188 12.59 -3.37 18.86
CA ALA A 188 11.89 -4.31 19.72
C ALA A 188 11.08 -5.32 18.87
N VAL A 189 10.84 -6.50 19.43
CA VAL A 189 9.94 -7.48 18.80
C VAL A 189 8.53 -7.16 19.26
N GLY A 190 7.60 -6.96 18.33
CA GLY A 190 6.24 -6.55 18.67
C GLY A 190 5.60 -5.65 17.61
N GLU A 191 4.46 -5.06 17.96
CA GLU A 191 3.78 -4.08 17.11
C GLU A 191 4.51 -2.73 17.19
N HIS A 192 4.68 -2.10 16.04
CA HIS A 192 5.24 -0.77 15.89
C HIS A 192 4.27 0.14 15.13
N LYS A 193 4.22 1.40 15.55
CA LYS A 193 3.47 2.44 14.86
C LYS A 193 4.45 3.30 14.07
N LEU A 194 4.29 3.32 12.75
CA LEU A 194 5.00 4.22 11.86
C LEU A 194 4.07 5.35 11.42
N ILE A 195 4.62 6.55 11.41
CA ILE A 195 4.02 7.74 10.79
C ILE A 195 5.03 8.23 9.76
N ILE A 196 4.61 8.33 8.50
CA ILE A 196 5.44 8.75 7.38
C ILE A 196 4.79 9.97 6.75
N SER A 197 5.50 11.10 6.70
CA SER A 197 4.96 12.37 6.24
C SER A 197 5.95 13.12 5.35
N GLN A 198 5.43 13.88 4.39
CA GLN A 198 6.21 14.75 3.51
C GLN A 198 5.38 16.00 3.19
N ALA A 199 6.02 17.17 3.13
CA ALA A 199 5.34 18.41 2.78
C ALA A 199 4.67 18.32 1.40
N GLY A 200 3.38 18.69 1.32
CA GLY A 200 2.57 18.57 0.10
C GLY A 200 1.98 17.18 -0.15
N TYR A 201 2.12 16.25 0.80
CA TYR A 201 1.57 14.90 0.72
C TYR A 201 0.80 14.56 2.00
N SER A 202 -0.17 13.66 1.90
CA SER A 202 -0.90 13.13 3.04
C SER A 202 0.02 12.26 3.89
N GLU A 203 -0.15 12.37 5.20
CA GLU A 203 0.52 11.49 6.15
C GLU A 203 -0.01 10.06 5.99
N ARG A 204 0.89 9.07 6.08
CA ARG A 204 0.51 7.66 6.14
C ARG A 204 0.91 7.03 7.46
N GLN A 205 -0.08 6.50 8.17
CA GLN A 205 0.10 5.78 9.43
C GLN A 205 0.04 4.27 9.20
N ILE A 206 1.08 3.54 9.59
CA ILE A 206 1.19 2.09 9.37
C ILE A 206 1.41 1.41 10.72
N GLN A 207 0.61 0.37 11.00
CA GLN A 207 0.86 -0.55 12.11
C GLN A 207 1.46 -1.84 11.54
N ALA A 208 2.64 -2.21 12.02
CA ALA A 208 3.32 -3.41 11.55
C ALA A 208 4.06 -4.11 12.67
N ARG A 209 4.05 -5.45 12.61
CA ARG A 209 4.72 -6.30 13.59
C ARG A 209 6.16 -6.60 13.19
N ALA A 210 7.12 -6.28 14.05
CA ALA A 210 8.51 -6.68 13.92
C ALA A 210 8.76 -8.04 14.60
N GLY A 211 9.51 -8.92 13.93
CA GLY A 211 9.81 -10.28 14.38
C GLY A 211 11.31 -10.50 14.58
N ALA A 212 11.70 -11.24 15.62
CA ALA A 212 13.09 -11.61 15.88
C ALA A 212 13.69 -12.41 14.72
N GLY A 213 14.88 -12.03 14.25
CA GLY A 213 15.53 -12.70 13.12
C GLY A 213 14.89 -12.37 11.77
N TYR A 214 14.11 -11.28 11.69
CA TYR A 214 13.54 -10.79 10.45
C TYR A 214 13.85 -9.30 10.24
N LYS A 215 13.98 -8.93 8.98
CA LYS A 215 13.97 -7.54 8.51
C LYS A 215 12.61 -7.26 7.90
N LEU A 216 11.84 -6.36 8.50
CA LEU A 216 10.62 -5.81 7.92
C LEU A 216 11.01 -4.70 6.94
N THR A 217 10.51 -4.76 5.72
CA THR A 217 10.62 -3.69 4.72
C THR A 217 9.25 -3.08 4.51
N VAL A 218 9.15 -1.78 4.75
CA VAL A 218 7.96 -0.95 4.52
C VAL A 218 8.24 -0.04 3.34
N VAL A 219 7.45 -0.17 2.29
CA VAL A 219 7.44 0.76 1.16
C VAL A 219 6.14 1.55 1.23
N ALA A 220 6.21 2.85 1.54
CA ALA A 220 5.05 3.72 1.63
C ALA A 220 4.92 4.59 0.37
N MET A 221 3.69 4.73 -0.14
CA MET A 221 3.36 5.62 -1.26
C MET A 221 2.40 6.66 -0.70
N LEU A 222 2.85 7.90 -0.62
CA LEU A 222 2.06 9.01 -0.05
C LEU A 222 1.24 9.65 -1.16
N ALA A 223 -0.02 9.98 -0.87
CA ALA A 223 -0.85 10.73 -1.80
C ALA A 223 -0.46 12.21 -1.75
N LYS A 224 -0.28 12.83 -2.91
CA LYS A 224 -0.09 14.27 -3.03
C LYS A 224 -1.38 14.98 -2.64
N LEU A 225 -1.28 16.00 -1.82
CA LEU A 225 -2.40 16.86 -1.48
C LEU A 225 -2.53 17.93 -2.57
N ASP A 226 -3.73 18.08 -3.12
CA ASP A 226 -4.01 19.21 -3.98
C ASP A 226 -3.98 20.48 -3.12
N THR A 227 -3.18 21.46 -3.55
CA THR A 227 -2.96 22.76 -2.88
C THR A 227 -4.23 23.57 -2.58
N VAL A 228 -5.38 23.12 -3.07
CA VAL A 228 -6.68 23.76 -2.91
C VAL A 228 -7.33 23.35 -1.59
N GLU A 229 -7.26 22.07 -1.20
CA GLU A 229 -7.96 21.55 -0.02
C GLU A 229 -7.33 22.04 1.29
N ALA A 230 -6.00 22.07 1.37
CA ALA A 230 -5.30 22.58 2.55
C ALA A 230 -5.52 24.09 2.78
N ASN A 231 -5.72 24.86 1.71
CA ASN A 231 -6.02 26.29 1.80
C ASN A 231 -7.49 26.55 2.15
N GLU A 232 -8.42 25.75 1.63
CA GLU A 232 -9.84 25.90 1.95
C GLU A 232 -10.15 25.50 3.41
N GLU A 233 -9.55 24.42 3.91
CA GLU A 233 -9.74 23.99 5.29
C GLU A 233 -9.06 24.95 6.27
N SER A 234 -7.88 25.47 5.93
CA SER A 234 -7.21 26.53 6.72
C SER A 234 -7.99 27.85 6.69
N ALA A 235 -8.54 28.25 5.55
CA ALA A 235 -9.32 29.50 5.44
C ALA A 235 -10.65 29.42 6.20
N LEU A 236 -11.31 28.27 6.20
CA LEU A 236 -12.57 28.05 6.94
C LEU A 236 -12.32 28.06 8.46
N VAL A 237 -11.22 27.46 8.92
CA VAL A 237 -10.82 27.48 10.33
C VAL A 237 -10.44 28.89 10.77
N GLU A 238 -9.70 29.66 9.96
CA GLU A 238 -9.41 31.07 10.24
C GLU A 238 -10.69 31.91 10.31
N GLU A 239 -11.66 31.69 9.43
CA GLU A 239 -12.93 32.42 9.46
C GLU A 239 -13.77 32.14 10.72
N LEU A 240 -13.76 30.90 11.22
CA LEU A 240 -14.49 30.52 12.43
C LEU A 240 -13.82 30.99 13.73
N GLN A 241 -12.49 31.20 13.71
CA GLN A 241 -11.73 31.63 14.90
C GLN A 241 -11.62 33.15 15.04
N ARG A 242 -12.02 33.93 14.03
CA ARG A 242 -12.03 35.39 14.15
C ARG A 242 -13.09 35.83 15.15
N GLU A 243 -12.65 36.54 16.20
CA GLU A 243 -13.55 37.19 17.15
C GLU A 243 -14.52 38.09 16.40
N LYS A 244 -15.82 37.95 16.69
CA LYS A 244 -16.86 38.78 16.09
C LYS A 244 -17.41 39.76 17.10
N VAL A 245 -17.87 40.87 16.57
CA VAL A 245 -18.54 41.90 17.33
C VAL A 245 -19.88 42.24 16.72
N LYS A 246 -20.90 42.36 17.57
CA LYS A 246 -22.25 42.74 17.22
C LYS A 246 -22.49 44.20 17.52
N ILE A 247 -23.04 44.92 16.55
CA ILE A 247 -23.40 46.33 16.73
C ILE A 247 -24.64 46.41 17.62
N ALA A 248 -24.53 47.13 18.74
CA ALA A 248 -25.65 47.38 19.64
C ALA A 248 -26.62 48.41 19.05
N GLU A 249 -27.81 48.52 19.64
CA GLU A 249 -28.78 49.55 19.29
C GLU A 249 -28.18 50.96 19.48
N THR A 250 -28.31 51.80 18.44
CA THR A 250 -27.86 53.20 18.48
C THR A 250 -29.05 54.14 18.30
N PRO A 251 -29.06 55.33 18.95
CA PRO A 251 -30.14 56.31 18.79
C PRO A 251 -30.35 56.80 17.34
N THR A 252 -29.31 56.68 16.51
CA THR A 252 -29.30 57.13 15.11
C THR A 252 -29.68 56.02 14.12
N GLY A 253 -29.82 54.77 14.57
CA GLY A 253 -30.11 53.60 13.70
C GLY A 253 -28.91 53.11 12.88
N PHE A 254 -27.72 53.66 13.12
CA PHE A 254 -26.44 53.23 12.53
C PHE A 254 -25.28 53.64 13.45
N LEU A 255 -24.14 52.96 13.31
CA LEU A 255 -22.85 53.29 13.92
C LEU A 255 -21.85 53.67 12.84
N ARG A 256 -21.10 54.75 13.07
CA ARG A 256 -20.09 55.23 12.12
C ARG A 256 -18.80 54.44 12.25
N VAL A 257 -18.26 54.04 11.10
CA VAL A 257 -16.93 53.46 10.95
C VAL A 257 -15.97 54.58 10.54
N ARG A 258 -14.83 54.70 11.21
CA ARG A 258 -13.87 55.78 11.03
C ARG A 258 -12.50 55.30 10.57
N SER A 259 -11.73 56.19 9.95
CA SER A 259 -10.36 55.90 9.49
C SER A 259 -9.33 55.77 10.63
N ALA A 260 -9.62 56.33 11.81
CA ALA A 260 -8.75 56.28 12.99
C ALA A 260 -9.58 56.22 14.28
N PRO A 261 -9.02 55.73 15.42
CA PRO A 261 -9.72 55.56 16.70
C PRO A 261 -9.94 56.89 17.43
N THR A 262 -10.66 57.82 16.79
CA THR A 262 -10.92 59.17 17.32
C THR A 262 -12.24 59.71 16.78
N LYS A 263 -12.94 60.52 17.61
CA LYS A 263 -14.23 61.15 17.25
C LYS A 263 -14.13 62.19 16.14
N ASN A 264 -12.92 62.63 15.78
CA ASN A 264 -12.66 63.63 14.75
C ASN A 264 -12.15 63.02 13.44
N ALA A 265 -11.91 61.70 13.40
CA ALA A 265 -11.45 61.02 12.19
C ALA A 265 -12.51 61.01 11.09
N THR A 266 -12.07 60.93 9.83
CA THR A 266 -12.99 60.84 8.68
C THR A 266 -13.86 59.59 8.76
N GLU A 267 -15.12 59.73 8.38
CA GLU A 267 -16.06 58.62 8.30
C GLU A 267 -15.76 57.78 7.06
N SER A 268 -15.39 56.52 7.28
CA SER A 268 -15.08 55.53 6.23
C SER A 268 -16.31 54.71 5.81
N GLY A 269 -17.35 54.69 6.65
CA GLY A 269 -18.58 53.94 6.39
C GLY A 269 -19.56 53.98 7.57
N GLN A 270 -20.67 53.25 7.43
CA GLN A 270 -21.70 53.08 8.46
C GLN A 270 -22.11 51.61 8.53
N VAL A 271 -22.38 51.14 9.74
CA VAL A 271 -22.85 49.78 10.05
C VAL A 271 -24.14 49.82 10.85
N LYS A 272 -25.03 48.84 10.71
CA LYS A 272 -26.35 48.89 11.35
C LYS A 272 -26.40 48.09 12.66
N PRO A 273 -27.27 48.47 13.61
CA PRO A 273 -27.55 47.64 14.78
C PRO A 273 -27.96 46.22 14.41
N GLY A 274 -27.52 45.24 15.20
CA GLY A 274 -27.81 43.83 15.01
C GLY A 274 -26.88 43.10 14.04
N GLU A 275 -26.13 43.81 13.19
CA GLU A 275 -25.14 43.22 12.30
C GLU A 275 -23.86 42.82 13.07
N GLU A 276 -23.18 41.79 12.56
CA GLU A 276 -21.96 41.24 13.14
C GLU A 276 -20.79 41.42 12.20
N TYR A 277 -19.65 41.78 12.76
CA TYR A 277 -18.43 42.11 12.02
C TYR A 277 -17.23 41.44 12.67
N VAL A 278 -16.22 41.13 11.86
CA VAL A 278 -14.94 40.60 12.34
C VAL A 278 -14.19 41.70 13.10
N LEU A 279 -13.76 41.39 14.32
CA LEU A 279 -12.88 42.23 15.13
C LEU A 279 -11.43 41.98 14.71
N LEU A 280 -10.77 43.03 14.22
CA LEU A 280 -9.37 42.98 13.78
C LEU A 280 -8.40 43.46 14.86
N GLU A 281 -8.79 44.49 15.61
CA GLU A 281 -7.93 45.12 16.61
C GLU A 281 -8.78 45.78 17.71
N GLU A 282 -8.28 45.78 18.94
CA GLU A 282 -8.85 46.50 20.07
C GLU A 282 -7.85 47.56 20.56
N LYS A 283 -8.30 48.82 20.65
CA LYS A 283 -7.49 49.92 21.14
C LYS A 283 -8.33 50.91 21.93
N ASP A 284 -8.02 51.00 23.23
CA ASP A 284 -8.70 51.88 24.19
C ASP A 284 -10.23 51.69 24.16
N SER A 285 -10.98 52.69 23.70
CA SER A 285 -12.45 52.65 23.56
C SER A 285 -12.91 52.47 22.10
N TRP A 286 -12.05 51.87 21.27
CA TRP A 286 -12.30 51.66 19.86
C TRP A 286 -11.98 50.23 19.45
N TYR A 287 -12.83 49.69 18.57
CA TYR A 287 -12.65 48.41 17.93
C TYR A 287 -12.46 48.63 16.44
N LYS A 288 -11.41 48.05 15.87
CA LYS A 288 -11.19 48.01 14.43
C LYS A 288 -11.92 46.80 13.88
N ILE A 289 -12.82 47.03 12.92
CA ILE A 289 -13.63 45.99 12.30
C ILE A 289 -13.42 45.97 10.80
N GLU A 290 -13.55 44.79 10.20
CA GLU A 290 -13.73 44.65 8.76
C GLU A 290 -15.23 44.80 8.43
N TYR A 291 -15.62 45.92 7.81
CA TYR A 291 -17.03 46.24 7.57
C TYR A 291 -17.50 45.90 6.14
N GLN A 292 -16.57 45.68 5.22
CA GLN A 292 -16.77 45.11 3.89
C GLN A 292 -15.53 44.32 3.53
N LYS A 293 -15.62 43.39 2.57
CA LYS A 293 -14.48 42.63 2.07
C LYS A 293 -13.30 43.57 1.74
N ASP A 294 -12.17 43.34 2.41
CA ASP A 294 -10.93 44.12 2.31
C ASP A 294 -11.05 45.61 2.72
N LYS A 295 -12.06 45.96 3.54
CA LYS A 295 -12.22 47.32 4.10
C LYS A 295 -12.36 47.30 5.61
N GLU A 296 -11.44 48.00 6.24
CA GLU A 296 -11.33 48.09 7.70
C GLU A 296 -11.58 49.52 8.22
N GLY A 297 -12.05 49.61 9.45
CA GLY A 297 -12.15 50.90 10.14
C GLY A 297 -12.60 50.78 11.59
N TRP A 298 -12.56 51.90 12.30
CA TRP A 298 -12.73 51.99 13.74
C TRP A 298 -14.15 52.36 14.14
N VAL A 299 -14.72 51.59 15.06
CA VAL A 299 -16.02 51.83 15.70
C VAL A 299 -15.85 52.01 17.20
N SER A 300 -16.73 52.79 17.82
CA SER A 300 -16.70 53.04 19.27
C SER A 300 -17.15 51.79 20.03
N SER A 301 -16.34 51.29 20.97
CA SER A 301 -16.64 50.07 21.72
C SER A 301 -17.92 50.18 22.57
N GLU A 302 -18.33 51.41 22.91
CA GLU A 302 -19.60 51.70 23.61
C GLU A 302 -20.85 51.17 22.91
N TYR A 303 -20.83 51.07 21.57
CA TYR A 303 -21.97 50.62 20.76
C TYR A 303 -21.76 49.22 20.20
N VAL A 304 -20.89 48.42 20.82
CA VAL A 304 -20.47 47.13 20.29
C VAL A 304 -20.41 46.09 21.40
N LYS A 305 -20.89 44.88 21.13
CA LYS A 305 -20.84 43.73 22.04
C LYS A 305 -20.01 42.63 21.39
N LYS A 306 -19.03 42.07 22.12
CA LYS A 306 -18.29 40.89 21.64
C LYS A 306 -19.25 39.70 21.58
N VAL A 307 -19.15 38.92 20.51
CA VAL A 307 -19.87 37.67 20.31
C VAL A 307 -18.85 36.56 20.55
N GLU A 308 -19.05 35.80 21.63
CA GLU A 308 -18.31 34.57 21.93
C GLU A 308 -18.76 33.41 21.03
#